data_AF-A0A8S3QAP2-F1
#
_entry.id   AF-A0A8S3QAP2-F1
#
_cell.length_a   1.000
_cell.length_b   1.000
_cell.length_c   1.000
_cell.angle_alpha   90.00
_cell.angle_beta   90.00
_cell.angle_gamma   90.00
#
_symmetry.space_group_name_H-M   'P 1'
#
loop_
_entity.id
_entity.type
_entity.pdbx_description
1 polymer ?
#
loop_
_entity_poly.entity_id
_entity_poly.type
_entity_poly.pdbx_seq_one_letter_code
_entity_poly.pdbx_strand_id
1 'polypeptide(L)'
;MSDKKVSSKRPYGENINKTMIQFAATAVFLAVFYALEKSIPLDTSQLTSPIDRLTYTIRWLFLSSTTIMFAMFGVLNVRGNTDAIDPLNGGSENLVELPNRILRNTTEQFIIHASAVLTLSTFMDENSMRNIPLLTTTAGKYFKTMSDNKQSMKKTLEENKSRAKKQFAVTAVFIGVYFAVGNTIPLDTSELTTPTDRLIYTIRWLFLSSLTMMFAMFGVLRVRGSTDAIDPLNGSSENLVELPNRILRNTTEQLILHASTVLTLSTFMDENSMRNIPLLVVLFILGRLLYAIGFSSAPMNRALGFSMTFWPTMATYISVAHTSCIIMSDKKKSIKKPFEENKSLANKQIVATIVFNVLFLLWEITGTNRHVTTNDTNRSFDIHY
;
A
#
# COMPACT_ATOMS: atom_id res chain seq x y z
N MET A 1 -1.31 -28.99 55.02
CA MET A 1 -0.26 -29.65 54.22
C MET A 1 -0.94 -30.37 53.06
N SER A 2 -1.03 -29.71 51.90
CA SER A 2 -1.47 -30.29 50.63
C SER A 2 -0.87 -29.42 49.53
N ASP A 3 0.20 -29.92 48.93
CA ASP A 3 0.92 -29.31 47.82
C ASP A 3 0.04 -29.22 46.58
N LYS A 4 -0.31 -28.00 46.15
CA LYS A 4 -0.68 -27.75 44.76
C LYS A 4 0.55 -27.25 44.02
N LYS A 5 1.28 -28.16 43.37
CA LYS A 5 2.25 -27.85 42.32
C LYS A 5 1.55 -27.03 41.23
N VAL A 6 1.83 -25.73 41.18
CA VAL A 6 1.52 -24.88 40.03
C VAL A 6 2.54 -25.22 38.94
N SER A 7 2.14 -26.08 38.00
CA SER A 7 2.86 -26.33 36.75
C SER A 7 2.80 -25.07 35.87
N SER A 8 3.81 -24.21 35.97
CA SER A 8 4.03 -23.07 35.07
C SER A 8 4.72 -23.51 33.78
N LYS A 9 4.04 -24.31 32.95
CA LYS A 9 4.46 -24.51 31.55
C LYS A 9 3.45 -23.87 30.61
N ARG A 10 3.60 -22.54 30.37
CA ARG A 10 3.12 -21.93 29.12
C ARG A 10 4.18 -22.15 28.03
N PRO A 11 3.79 -22.29 26.76
CA PRO A 11 4.39 -23.27 25.86
C PRO A 11 5.53 -22.66 25.03
N TYR A 12 6.77 -22.83 25.49
CA TYR A 12 7.95 -22.43 24.71
C TYR A 12 8.10 -23.25 23.41
N GLY A 13 7.71 -24.52 23.43
CA GLY A 13 7.78 -25.42 22.26
C GLY A 13 6.76 -25.11 21.15
N GLU A 14 5.61 -24.53 21.49
CA GLU A 14 4.59 -24.18 20.49
C GLU A 14 5.00 -22.95 19.66
N ASN A 15 5.71 -21.99 20.27
CA ASN A 15 6.27 -20.84 19.58
C ASN A 15 7.45 -21.24 18.67
N ILE A 16 8.30 -22.18 19.10
CA ILE A 16 9.41 -22.68 18.26
C ILE A 16 8.88 -23.41 17.02
N ASN A 17 7.84 -24.23 17.16
CA ASN A 17 7.21 -24.89 16.02
C ASN A 17 6.56 -23.88 15.06
N LYS A 18 5.92 -22.82 15.57
CA LYS A 18 5.35 -21.75 14.74
C LYS A 18 6.43 -20.97 13.98
N THR A 19 7.55 -20.66 14.63
CA THR A 19 8.70 -20.01 13.98
C THR A 19 9.35 -20.91 12.93
N MET A 20 9.55 -22.19 13.21
CA MET A 20 10.07 -23.17 12.24
C MET A 20 9.15 -23.33 11.02
N ILE A 21 7.83 -23.31 11.24
CA ILE A 21 6.83 -23.29 10.17
C ILE A 21 6.93 -22.01 9.33
N GLN A 22 7.18 -20.85 9.94
CA GLN A 22 7.40 -19.59 9.21
C GLN A 22 8.68 -19.63 8.35
N PHE A 23 9.77 -20.19 8.88
CA PHE A 23 11.00 -20.41 8.10
C PHE A 23 10.80 -21.41 6.96
N ALA A 24 10.08 -22.51 7.19
CA ALA A 24 9.76 -23.49 6.16
C ALA A 24 8.85 -22.90 5.08
N ALA A 25 7.84 -22.11 5.45
CA ALA A 25 6.98 -21.39 4.52
C ALA A 25 7.78 -20.37 3.69
N THR A 26 8.75 -19.69 4.31
CA THR A 26 9.67 -18.77 3.61
C THR A 26 10.57 -19.53 2.64
N ALA A 27 11.09 -20.70 3.02
CA ALA A 27 11.92 -21.53 2.13
C ALA A 27 11.11 -22.10 0.95
N VAL A 28 9.88 -22.55 1.19
CA VAL A 28 8.95 -22.99 0.14
C VAL A 28 8.58 -21.83 -0.77
N PHE A 29 8.35 -20.64 -0.21
CA PHE A 29 8.13 -19.41 -0.97
C PHE A 29 9.33 -19.13 -1.87
N LEU A 30 10.56 -19.11 -1.34
CA LEU A 30 11.80 -18.93 -2.11
C LEU A 30 12.01 -20.03 -3.18
N ALA A 31 11.56 -21.26 -2.94
CA ALA A 31 11.63 -22.35 -3.93
C ALA A 31 10.61 -22.21 -5.07
N VAL A 32 9.36 -21.86 -4.75
CA VAL A 32 8.32 -21.53 -5.74
C VAL A 32 8.73 -20.31 -6.56
N PHE A 33 9.36 -19.34 -5.89
CA PHE A 33 9.93 -18.13 -6.47
C PHE A 33 11.06 -18.45 -7.46
N TYR A 34 12.02 -19.30 -7.08
CA TYR A 34 13.07 -19.80 -7.99
C TYR A 34 12.49 -20.54 -9.21
N ALA A 35 11.40 -21.30 -9.02
CA ALA A 35 10.73 -21.98 -10.12
C ALA A 35 9.96 -21.02 -11.05
N LEU A 36 9.36 -19.97 -10.50
CA LEU A 36 8.69 -18.91 -11.27
C LEU A 36 9.71 -18.07 -12.06
N GLU A 37 10.88 -17.74 -11.48
CA GLU A 37 12.00 -17.04 -12.13
C GLU A 37 12.37 -17.68 -13.48
N LYS A 38 12.54 -19.00 -13.47
CA LYS A 38 12.88 -19.75 -14.69
C LYS A 38 11.75 -19.78 -15.72
N SER A 39 10.53 -19.54 -15.28
CA SER A 39 9.31 -19.68 -16.09
C SER A 39 8.83 -18.37 -16.72
N ILE A 40 9.31 -17.20 -16.26
CA ILE A 40 8.97 -15.91 -16.88
C ILE A 40 9.98 -15.63 -18.01
N PRO A 41 9.54 -15.59 -19.28
CA PRO A 41 10.41 -15.27 -20.40
C PRO A 41 10.67 -13.76 -20.45
N LEU A 42 11.56 -13.29 -19.57
CA LEU A 42 12.10 -11.94 -19.61
C LEU A 42 13.29 -11.97 -20.55
N ASP A 43 13.14 -11.27 -21.67
CA ASP A 43 14.21 -10.98 -22.61
C ASP A 43 14.97 -9.77 -22.06
N THR A 44 16.09 -10.03 -21.43
CA THR A 44 16.94 -9.00 -20.83
C THR A 44 17.98 -8.49 -21.81
N SER A 45 18.16 -9.10 -22.99
CA SER A 45 19.23 -8.82 -23.98
C SER A 45 19.29 -7.38 -24.53
N GLN A 46 18.28 -6.58 -24.20
CA GLN A 46 18.18 -5.16 -24.57
C GLN A 46 18.60 -4.23 -23.42
N LEU A 47 18.99 -4.74 -22.25
CA LEU A 47 19.26 -3.97 -21.03
C LEU A 47 20.76 -3.64 -20.88
N THR A 48 21.35 -3.15 -21.97
CA THR A 48 22.79 -2.91 -22.06
C THR A 48 23.21 -1.66 -21.29
N SER A 49 22.39 -0.60 -21.29
CA SER A 49 22.69 0.65 -20.58
C SER A 49 22.14 0.66 -19.14
N PRO A 50 22.78 1.40 -18.20
CA PRO A 50 22.22 1.62 -16.85
C PRO A 50 20.82 2.23 -16.86
N ILE A 51 20.51 3.08 -17.85
CA ILE A 51 19.22 3.76 -17.98
C ILE A 51 18.11 2.76 -18.38
N ASP A 52 18.41 1.81 -19.27
CA ASP A 52 17.48 0.75 -19.65
C ASP A 52 17.18 -0.15 -18.46
N ARG A 53 18.21 -0.49 -17.68
CA ARG A 53 18.07 -1.27 -16.44
C ARG A 53 17.24 -0.54 -15.38
N LEU A 54 17.43 0.76 -15.22
CA LEU A 54 16.64 1.58 -14.30
C LEU A 54 15.17 1.65 -14.75
N THR A 55 14.92 1.88 -16.03
CA THR A 55 13.57 1.92 -16.62
C THR A 55 12.86 0.58 -16.43
N TYR A 56 13.57 -0.52 -16.69
CA TYR A 56 13.06 -1.87 -16.44
C TYR A 56 12.74 -2.07 -14.96
N THR A 57 13.60 -1.63 -14.05
CA THR A 57 13.37 -1.75 -12.60
C THR A 57 12.12 -1.01 -12.15
N ILE A 58 11.96 0.24 -12.60
CA ILE A 58 10.77 1.06 -12.30
C ILE A 58 9.49 0.39 -12.81
N ARG A 59 9.54 -0.33 -13.93
CA ARG A 59 8.39 -1.09 -14.46
C ARG A 59 7.86 -2.14 -13.51
N TRP A 60 8.72 -2.69 -12.66
CA TRP A 60 8.35 -3.79 -11.75
C TRP A 60 8.20 -3.35 -10.31
N LEU A 61 8.74 -2.17 -9.96
CA LEU A 61 8.66 -1.63 -8.61
C LEU A 61 7.21 -1.43 -8.12
N PHE A 62 6.25 -1.22 -9.04
CA PHE A 62 4.83 -1.13 -8.66
C PHE A 62 4.33 -2.39 -7.95
N LEU A 63 4.84 -3.58 -8.29
CA LEU A 63 4.45 -4.84 -7.63
C LEU A 63 4.77 -4.78 -6.14
N SER A 64 5.95 -4.30 -5.75
CA SER A 64 6.31 -4.14 -4.32
C SER A 64 5.39 -3.15 -3.63
N SER A 65 5.00 -2.08 -4.32
CA SER A 65 4.12 -1.07 -3.74
C SER A 65 2.67 -1.55 -3.57
N THR A 66 2.22 -2.60 -4.28
CA THR A 66 0.86 -3.17 -4.09
C THR A 66 0.64 -3.69 -2.67
N THR A 67 1.71 -4.06 -1.98
CA THR A 67 1.69 -4.54 -0.60
C THR A 67 1.21 -3.44 0.36
N ILE A 68 1.65 -2.20 0.13
CA ILE A 68 1.15 -1.00 0.83
C ILE A 68 -0.34 -0.82 0.55
N MET A 69 -0.77 -1.00 -0.70
CA MET A 69 -2.19 -0.90 -1.07
C MET A 69 -3.05 -1.94 -0.32
N PHE A 70 -2.58 -3.18 -0.20
CA PHE A 70 -3.27 -4.22 0.59
C PHE A 70 -3.31 -3.89 2.08
N ALA A 71 -2.21 -3.40 2.67
CA ALA A 71 -2.19 -2.96 4.06
C ALA A 71 -3.15 -1.78 4.29
N MET A 72 -3.24 -0.87 3.33
CA MET A 72 -4.18 0.26 3.36
C MET A 72 -5.63 -0.21 3.29
N PHE A 73 -5.95 -1.20 2.45
CA PHE A 73 -7.27 -1.85 2.49
C PHE A 73 -7.58 -2.44 3.86
N GLY A 74 -6.58 -3.03 4.52
CA GLY A 74 -6.60 -3.48 5.92
C GLY A 74 -7.06 -2.39 6.90
N VAL A 75 -6.52 -1.18 6.77
CA VAL A 75 -6.97 -0.04 7.58
C VAL A 75 -8.38 0.39 7.17
N LEU A 76 -8.65 0.50 5.87
CA LEU A 76 -9.92 1.00 5.34
C LEU A 76 -11.12 0.13 5.71
N ASN A 77 -11.00 -1.20 5.70
CA ASN A 77 -12.14 -2.05 6.06
C ASN A 77 -12.30 -2.24 7.57
N VAL A 78 -11.28 -2.01 8.42
CA VAL A 78 -11.56 -1.78 9.85
C VAL A 78 -12.33 -0.47 10.01
N ARG A 79 -11.79 0.65 9.51
CA ARG A 79 -12.45 1.96 9.61
C ARG A 79 -13.83 2.01 8.97
N GLY A 80 -14.04 1.27 7.88
CA GLY A 80 -15.31 1.23 7.17
C GLY A 80 -16.39 0.42 7.90
N ASN A 81 -16.02 -0.44 8.85
CA ASN A 81 -16.95 -1.35 9.52
C ASN A 81 -17.04 -1.13 11.05
N THR A 82 -16.21 -0.27 11.62
CA THR A 82 -16.17 0.00 13.06
C THR A 82 -16.22 1.51 13.33
N ASP A 83 -16.41 1.88 14.60
CA ASP A 83 -16.43 3.28 15.04
C ASP A 83 -15.07 3.98 14.93
N ALA A 84 -14.01 3.23 14.61
CA ALA A 84 -12.72 3.77 14.20
C ALA A 84 -12.78 4.55 12.87
N ILE A 85 -13.95 4.66 12.22
CA ILE A 85 -14.16 5.58 11.11
C ILE A 85 -13.79 7.03 11.48
N ASP A 86 -14.08 7.40 12.74
CA ASP A 86 -13.67 8.66 13.35
C ASP A 86 -12.38 8.46 14.16
N PRO A 87 -11.23 8.94 13.66
CA PRO A 87 -9.95 8.78 14.35
C PRO A 87 -9.75 9.66 15.58
N LEU A 88 -10.58 10.69 15.81
CA LEU A 88 -10.37 11.64 16.91
C LEU A 88 -11.27 11.34 18.11
N ASN A 89 -12.29 10.51 17.96
CA ASN A 89 -13.23 10.18 19.03
C ASN A 89 -12.66 9.19 20.07
N GLY A 90 -11.42 8.68 19.88
CA GLY A 90 -10.65 7.89 20.85
C GLY A 90 -11.19 6.48 21.21
N GLY A 91 -12.49 6.25 21.15
CA GLY A 91 -13.15 5.04 21.67
C GLY A 91 -12.95 3.77 20.86
N SER A 92 -12.22 3.80 19.75
CA SER A 92 -12.02 2.63 18.86
C SER A 92 -10.69 2.63 18.10
N GLU A 93 -9.74 3.50 18.46
CA GLU A 93 -8.44 3.56 17.76
C GLU A 93 -7.55 2.33 18.03
N ASN A 94 -7.78 1.62 19.14
CA ASN A 94 -7.16 0.31 19.40
C ASN A 94 -7.48 -0.73 18.30
N LEU A 95 -8.65 -0.64 17.66
CA LEU A 95 -9.05 -1.55 16.58
C LEU A 95 -8.19 -1.37 15.31
N VAL A 96 -7.66 -0.17 15.10
CA VAL A 96 -6.84 0.17 13.92
C VAL A 96 -5.35 0.19 14.24
N GLU A 97 -4.94 0.00 15.49
CA GLU A 97 -3.54 0.01 15.90
C GLU A 97 -2.70 -1.01 15.13
N LEU A 98 -3.15 -2.28 15.10
CA LEU A 98 -2.46 -3.34 14.38
C LEU A 98 -2.44 -3.11 12.86
N PRO A 99 -3.58 -2.85 12.17
CA PRO A 99 -3.58 -2.48 10.75
C PRO A 99 -2.67 -1.30 10.42
N ASN A 100 -2.65 -0.25 11.26
CA ASN A 100 -1.77 0.89 11.07
C ASN A 100 -0.30 0.49 11.25
N ARG A 101 0.06 -0.36 12.23
CA ARG A 101 1.44 -0.84 12.38
C ARG A 101 1.90 -1.64 11.15
N ILE A 102 1.03 -2.51 10.63
CA ILE A 102 1.30 -3.25 9.41
C ILE A 102 1.56 -2.29 8.26
N LEU A 103 0.64 -1.35 8.00
CA LEU A 103 0.79 -0.36 6.93
C LEU A 103 2.10 0.45 7.04
N ARG A 104 2.45 0.88 8.25
CA ARG A 104 3.70 1.61 8.51
C ARG A 104 4.92 0.75 8.18
N ASN A 105 4.98 -0.45 8.75
CA ASN A 105 6.11 -1.36 8.54
C ASN A 105 6.26 -1.74 7.06
N THR A 106 5.15 -1.99 6.37
CA THR A 106 5.14 -2.28 4.93
C THR A 106 5.64 -1.08 4.12
N THR A 107 5.26 0.14 4.51
CA THR A 107 5.75 1.36 3.86
C THR A 107 7.25 1.56 4.07
N GLU A 108 7.74 1.39 5.29
CA GLU A 108 9.17 1.48 5.62
C GLU A 108 10.00 0.40 4.88
N GLN A 109 9.51 -0.84 4.85
CA GLN A 109 10.14 -1.94 4.11
C GLN A 109 10.16 -1.69 2.60
N PHE A 110 9.07 -1.16 2.04
CA PHE A 110 9.02 -0.79 0.64
C PHE A 110 10.08 0.26 0.30
N ILE A 111 10.26 1.31 1.12
CA ILE A 111 11.27 2.35 0.87
C ILE A 111 12.68 1.75 0.83
N ILE A 112 13.01 0.89 1.81
CA ILE A 112 14.31 0.21 1.88
C ILE A 112 14.51 -0.66 0.64
N HIS A 113 13.51 -1.48 0.30
CA HIS A 113 13.53 -2.36 -0.85
C HIS A 113 13.66 -1.59 -2.17
N ALA A 114 12.84 -0.57 -2.38
CA ALA A 114 12.86 0.28 -3.57
C ALA A 114 14.23 0.93 -3.76
N SER A 115 14.78 1.51 -2.69
CA SER A 115 16.11 2.13 -2.71
C SER A 115 17.19 1.11 -3.09
N ALA A 116 17.17 -0.07 -2.46
CA ALA A 116 18.15 -1.12 -2.73
C ALA A 116 18.07 -1.63 -4.18
N VAL A 117 16.87 -1.91 -4.70
CA VAL A 117 16.70 -2.43 -6.06
C VAL A 117 17.02 -1.38 -7.12
N LEU A 118 16.66 -0.10 -6.90
CA LEU A 118 17.04 1.00 -7.79
C LEU A 118 18.56 1.18 -7.82
N THR A 119 19.25 1.17 -6.66
CA THR A 119 20.71 1.22 -6.61
C THR A 119 21.34 0.01 -7.29
N LEU A 120 20.85 -1.21 -7.03
CA LEU A 120 21.36 -2.42 -7.65
C LEU A 120 21.23 -2.38 -9.19
N SER A 121 20.14 -1.83 -9.72
CA SER A 121 19.90 -1.74 -11.16
C SER A 121 20.97 -0.94 -11.92
N THR A 122 21.68 -0.02 -11.26
CA THR A 122 22.76 0.74 -11.89
C THR A 122 24.05 -0.07 -12.02
N PHE A 123 24.26 -1.07 -11.17
CA PHE A 123 25.49 -1.87 -11.09
C PHE A 123 25.37 -3.32 -11.58
N MET A 124 24.17 -3.90 -11.57
CA MET A 124 23.95 -5.30 -11.96
C MET A 124 24.14 -5.53 -13.46
N ASP A 125 24.68 -6.70 -13.79
CA ASP A 125 24.76 -7.19 -15.17
C ASP A 125 23.38 -7.61 -15.71
N GLU A 126 23.29 -7.71 -17.03
CA GLU A 126 22.05 -7.98 -17.77
C GLU A 126 21.35 -9.29 -17.38
N ASN A 127 22.10 -10.35 -17.04
CA ASN A 127 21.51 -11.64 -16.65
C ASN A 127 20.89 -11.56 -15.27
N SER A 128 21.51 -10.81 -14.36
CA SER A 128 21.02 -10.63 -12.99
C SER A 128 19.75 -9.76 -12.92
N MET A 129 19.46 -8.94 -13.94
CA MET A 129 18.25 -8.10 -14.01
C MET A 129 16.94 -8.89 -14.13
N ARG A 130 16.99 -10.17 -14.56
CA ARG A 130 15.82 -11.05 -14.68
C ARG A 130 15.07 -11.23 -13.34
N ASN A 131 15.74 -10.99 -12.21
CA ASN A 131 15.23 -11.35 -10.89
C ASN A 131 14.50 -10.20 -10.17
N ILE A 132 14.51 -8.99 -10.73
CA ILE A 132 13.85 -7.81 -10.15
C ILE A 132 12.31 -7.92 -10.05
N PRO A 133 11.58 -8.42 -11.08
CA PRO A 133 10.14 -8.65 -10.98
C PRO A 133 9.75 -9.62 -9.86
N LEU A 134 10.71 -10.44 -9.46
CA LEU A 134 10.55 -11.49 -8.48
C LEU A 134 10.82 -10.93 -7.08
N LEU A 135 11.92 -10.21 -6.88
CA LEU A 135 12.24 -9.49 -5.63
C LEU A 135 11.12 -8.55 -5.16
N THR A 136 10.25 -8.14 -6.08
CA THR A 136 9.18 -7.17 -5.86
C THR A 136 7.82 -7.77 -5.44
N THR A 137 7.65 -9.10 -5.41
CA THR A 137 6.34 -9.73 -5.10
C THR A 137 6.24 -10.27 -3.68
N THR A 138 5.65 -9.53 -2.73
CA THR A 138 5.30 -10.08 -1.39
C THR A 138 4.13 -9.35 -0.68
N ALA A 139 2.84 -9.72 -0.87
CA ALA A 139 1.79 -9.62 0.20
C ALA A 139 0.33 -9.94 -0.24
N GLY A 140 -0.41 -10.56 0.70
CA GLY A 140 -1.88 -10.61 0.89
C GLY A 140 -2.14 -11.61 2.03
N LYS A 141 -3.03 -11.47 3.04
CA LYS A 141 -4.31 -10.77 3.30
C LYS A 141 -4.40 -10.42 4.79
N TYR A 142 -5.28 -9.49 5.20
CA TYR A 142 -5.91 -9.55 6.53
C TYR A 142 -7.33 -8.99 6.50
N PHE A 143 -8.33 -9.82 6.81
CA PHE A 143 -9.61 -9.37 7.38
C PHE A 143 -10.39 -10.50 8.03
N LYS A 144 -10.65 -10.39 9.35
CA LYS A 144 -11.98 -10.68 9.94
C LYS A 144 -12.09 -10.16 11.38
N THR A 145 -13.15 -9.37 11.60
CA THR A 145 -13.96 -9.08 12.81
C THR A 145 -13.34 -8.80 14.17
N MET A 146 -13.86 -7.72 14.79
CA MET A 146 -14.45 -7.83 16.12
C MET A 146 -15.72 -6.96 16.19
N SER A 147 -16.80 -7.55 16.70
CA SER A 147 -18.09 -6.93 17.04
C SER A 147 -18.25 -7.09 18.54
N ASP A 148 -18.59 -6.02 19.26
CA ASP A 148 -19.74 -5.98 20.19
C ASP A 148 -19.80 -4.67 20.99
N ASN A 149 -20.62 -3.71 20.53
CA ASN A 149 -21.48 -2.84 21.35
C ASN A 149 -22.45 -2.06 20.44
N LYS A 150 -23.67 -2.56 20.23
CA LYS A 150 -24.30 -2.53 18.89
C LYS A 150 -25.43 -1.52 18.65
N GLN A 151 -25.85 -0.71 19.61
CA GLN A 151 -27.12 0.03 19.44
C GLN A 151 -26.98 1.56 19.34
N SER A 152 -26.23 2.22 20.22
CA SER A 152 -25.95 3.66 20.09
C SER A 152 -24.88 3.96 19.03
N MET A 153 -23.80 3.16 19.02
CA MET A 153 -22.69 3.23 18.07
C MET A 153 -23.13 2.97 16.62
N LYS A 154 -24.04 2.01 16.42
CA LYS A 154 -24.50 1.60 15.09
C LYS A 154 -25.21 2.74 14.33
N LYS A 155 -25.97 3.60 15.01
CA LYS A 155 -26.65 4.72 14.35
C LYS A 155 -25.62 5.75 13.83
N THR A 156 -24.69 6.16 14.69
CA THR A 156 -23.60 7.09 14.33
C THR A 156 -22.70 6.52 13.24
N LEU A 157 -22.39 5.22 13.30
CA LEU A 157 -21.61 4.51 12.29
C LEU A 157 -22.30 4.50 10.92
N GLU A 158 -23.59 4.18 10.85
CA GLU A 158 -24.34 4.16 9.59
C GLU A 158 -24.49 5.56 8.97
N GLU A 159 -24.70 6.59 9.80
CA GLU A 159 -24.70 7.98 9.35
C GLU A 159 -23.34 8.39 8.75
N ASN A 160 -22.25 8.05 9.44
CA ASN A 160 -20.89 8.30 8.98
C ASN A 160 -20.55 7.55 7.69
N LYS A 161 -20.94 6.27 7.58
CA LYS A 161 -20.82 5.48 6.34
C LYS A 161 -21.58 6.13 5.19
N SER A 162 -22.81 6.59 5.44
CA SER A 162 -23.63 7.24 4.41
C SER A 162 -22.98 8.54 3.92
N ARG A 163 -22.45 9.36 4.83
CA ARG A 163 -21.69 10.57 4.50
C ARG A 163 -20.46 10.25 3.66
N ALA A 164 -19.67 9.26 4.07
CA ALA A 164 -18.49 8.82 3.32
C ALA A 164 -18.87 8.34 1.90
N LYS A 165 -19.90 7.48 1.77
CA LYS A 165 -20.39 7.01 0.46
C LYS A 165 -20.77 8.15 -0.47
N LYS A 166 -21.48 9.17 0.03
CA LYS A 166 -21.84 10.37 -0.76
C LYS A 166 -20.60 11.13 -1.23
N GLN A 167 -19.62 11.36 -0.35
CA GLN A 167 -18.37 12.03 -0.73
C GLN A 167 -17.60 11.23 -1.79
N PHE A 168 -17.56 9.90 -1.68
CA PHE A 168 -16.93 9.03 -2.68
C PHE A 168 -17.62 9.12 -4.04
N ALA A 169 -18.97 9.14 -4.08
CA ALA A 169 -19.72 9.29 -5.32
C ALA A 169 -19.50 10.66 -5.97
N VAL A 170 -19.58 11.75 -5.19
CA VAL A 170 -19.29 13.12 -5.67
C VAL A 170 -17.89 13.21 -6.25
N THR A 171 -16.92 12.61 -5.56
CA THR A 171 -15.52 12.65 -5.99
C THR A 171 -15.30 11.86 -7.28
N ALA A 172 -15.95 10.70 -7.46
CA ALA A 172 -15.87 9.95 -8.72
C ALA A 172 -16.39 10.76 -9.92
N VAL A 173 -17.51 11.47 -9.74
CA VAL A 173 -18.05 12.36 -10.78
C VAL A 173 -17.09 13.51 -11.06
N PHE A 174 -16.57 14.15 -10.00
CA PHE A 174 -15.59 15.24 -10.14
C PHE A 174 -14.34 14.79 -10.91
N ILE A 175 -13.79 13.61 -10.59
CA ILE A 175 -12.65 13.03 -11.30
C ILE A 175 -12.97 12.84 -12.79
N GLY A 176 -14.15 12.28 -13.10
CA GLY A 176 -14.57 12.10 -14.50
C GLY A 176 -14.65 13.41 -15.27
N VAL A 177 -15.27 14.43 -14.69
CA VAL A 177 -15.34 15.79 -15.28
C VAL A 177 -13.96 16.42 -15.41
N TYR A 178 -13.13 16.29 -14.37
CA TYR A 178 -11.78 16.83 -14.34
C TYR A 178 -10.91 16.25 -15.46
N PHE A 179 -10.94 14.94 -15.70
CA PHE A 179 -10.23 14.33 -16.82
C PHE A 179 -10.85 14.68 -18.17
N ALA A 180 -12.18 14.80 -18.26
CA ALA A 180 -12.83 15.21 -19.51
C ALA A 180 -12.39 16.63 -19.94
N VAL A 181 -12.37 17.57 -18.99
CA VAL A 181 -11.90 18.95 -19.22
C VAL A 181 -10.39 18.99 -19.40
N GLY A 182 -9.63 18.26 -18.58
CA GLY A 182 -8.17 18.24 -18.66
C GLY A 182 -7.66 17.75 -20.01
N ASN A 183 -8.35 16.80 -20.64
CA ASN A 183 -7.99 16.29 -21.96
C ASN A 183 -8.23 17.29 -23.11
N THR A 184 -8.97 18.37 -22.88
CA THR A 184 -9.12 19.45 -23.88
C THR A 184 -7.98 20.47 -23.81
N ILE A 185 -7.14 20.42 -22.77
CA ILE A 185 -5.99 21.32 -22.63
C ILE A 185 -4.91 20.88 -23.64
N PRO A 186 -4.44 21.77 -24.54
CA PRO A 186 -3.40 21.43 -25.50
C PRO A 186 -2.04 21.40 -24.78
N LEU A 187 -1.71 20.25 -24.21
CA LEU A 187 -0.38 19.95 -23.70
C LEU A 187 0.43 19.28 -24.82
N ASP A 188 1.50 19.94 -25.24
CA ASP A 188 2.44 19.35 -26.19
C ASP A 188 3.27 18.29 -25.49
N THR A 189 3.16 17.07 -26.00
CA THR A 189 3.88 15.87 -25.52
C THR A 189 4.55 15.13 -26.66
N SER A 190 4.63 15.75 -27.84
CA SER A 190 5.16 15.15 -29.07
C SER A 190 6.65 14.86 -29.02
N GLU A 191 7.40 15.53 -28.14
CA GLU A 191 8.84 15.31 -27.96
C GLU A 191 9.16 14.10 -27.05
N LEU A 192 8.16 13.49 -26.38
CA LEU A 192 8.36 12.45 -25.36
C LEU A 192 8.46 11.03 -25.94
N THR A 193 9.29 10.86 -26.97
CA THR A 193 9.36 9.63 -27.78
C THR A 193 9.92 8.44 -27.00
N THR A 194 10.96 8.66 -26.19
CA THR A 194 11.61 7.58 -25.45
C THR A 194 10.96 7.34 -24.07
N PRO A 195 11.01 6.11 -23.52
CA PRO A 195 10.58 5.85 -22.14
C PRO A 195 11.35 6.69 -21.10
N THR A 196 12.61 7.01 -21.40
CA THR A 196 13.47 7.83 -20.54
C THR A 196 12.97 9.27 -20.48
N ASP A 197 12.61 9.87 -21.61
CA ASP A 197 12.07 11.24 -21.64
C ASP A 197 10.77 11.33 -20.85
N ARG A 198 9.91 10.32 -20.99
CA ARG A 198 8.65 10.18 -20.24
C ARG A 198 8.89 10.04 -18.73
N LEU A 199 9.93 9.31 -18.31
CA LEU A 199 10.33 9.20 -16.90
C LEU A 199 10.83 10.54 -16.36
N ILE A 200 11.73 11.23 -17.08
CA ILE A 200 12.26 12.53 -16.67
C ILE A 200 11.11 13.54 -16.53
N TYR A 201 10.21 13.58 -17.50
CA TYR A 201 9.00 14.40 -17.46
C TYR A 201 8.16 14.12 -16.21
N THR A 202 7.93 12.83 -15.91
CA THR A 202 7.14 12.41 -14.74
C THR A 202 7.81 12.77 -13.42
N ILE A 203 9.13 12.60 -13.30
CA ILE A 203 9.90 12.97 -12.11
C ILE A 203 9.81 14.49 -11.86
N ARG A 204 9.92 15.31 -12.91
CA ARG A 204 9.76 16.77 -12.80
C ARG A 204 8.40 17.16 -12.25
N TRP A 205 7.33 16.48 -12.67
CA TRP A 205 5.99 16.69 -12.12
C TRP A 205 5.83 16.17 -10.69
N LEU A 206 6.46 15.05 -10.34
CA LEU A 206 6.44 14.50 -8.99
C LEU A 206 7.05 15.43 -7.93
N PHE A 207 7.94 16.34 -8.32
CA PHE A 207 8.40 17.41 -7.44
C PHE A 207 7.21 18.18 -6.84
N LEU A 208 6.19 18.52 -7.64
CA LEU A 208 5.00 19.22 -7.16
C LEU A 208 4.17 18.36 -6.20
N SER A 209 4.03 17.06 -6.47
CA SER A 209 3.38 16.13 -5.52
C SER A 209 4.12 16.09 -4.19
N SER A 210 5.45 16.16 -4.19
CA SER A 210 6.26 16.14 -2.97
C SER A 210 6.06 17.37 -2.07
N LEU A 211 5.67 18.52 -2.64
CA LEU A 211 5.33 19.73 -1.87
C LEU A 211 4.16 19.48 -0.91
N THR A 212 3.23 18.57 -1.21
CA THR A 212 2.14 18.21 -0.30
C THR A 212 2.65 17.63 1.02
N MET A 213 3.71 16.83 0.97
CA MET A 213 4.37 16.29 2.16
C MET A 213 5.06 17.40 2.95
N MET A 214 5.74 18.32 2.26
CA MET A 214 6.36 19.50 2.89
C MET A 214 5.32 20.37 3.61
N PHE A 215 4.16 20.62 3.00
CA PHE A 215 3.05 21.33 3.67
C PHE A 215 2.53 20.59 4.89
N ALA A 216 2.39 19.26 4.82
CA ALA A 216 1.97 18.47 5.98
C ALA A 216 3.02 18.50 7.12
N MET A 217 4.32 18.48 6.79
CA MET A 217 5.39 18.66 7.77
C MET A 217 5.33 20.04 8.42
N PHE A 218 5.09 21.11 7.65
CA PHE A 218 4.89 22.44 8.21
C PHE A 218 3.68 22.52 9.13
N GLY A 219 2.62 21.74 8.87
CA GLY A 219 1.49 21.60 9.78
C GLY A 219 1.90 21.06 11.16
N VAL A 220 2.72 20.00 11.18
CA VAL A 220 3.27 19.46 12.44
C VAL A 220 4.20 20.47 13.12
N LEU A 221 5.12 21.06 12.35
CA LEU A 221 6.08 22.04 12.88
C LEU A 221 5.39 23.25 13.49
N ARG A 222 4.33 23.76 12.85
CA ARG A 222 3.55 24.88 13.37
C ARG A 222 2.94 24.57 14.73
N VAL A 223 2.33 23.39 14.90
CA VAL A 223 1.73 23.01 16.19
C VAL A 223 2.81 22.82 17.25
N ARG A 224 3.90 22.08 16.94
CA ARG A 224 5.00 21.89 17.90
C ARG A 224 5.68 23.19 18.29
N GLY A 225 5.93 24.09 17.34
CA GLY A 225 6.59 25.37 17.59
C GLY A 225 5.71 26.41 18.29
N SER A 226 4.41 26.17 18.47
CA SER A 226 3.47 27.10 19.10
C SER A 226 2.75 26.54 20.32
N THR A 227 3.08 25.32 20.75
CA THR A 227 2.44 24.64 21.89
C THR A 227 3.48 23.94 22.75
N ASP A 228 3.06 23.45 23.91
CA ASP A 228 3.92 22.67 24.82
C ASP A 228 4.38 21.33 24.22
N ALA A 229 3.86 20.93 23.06
CA ALA A 229 4.31 19.76 22.30
C ALA A 229 5.68 19.96 21.61
N ILE A 230 6.40 21.05 21.90
CA ILE A 230 7.76 21.31 21.40
C ILE A 230 8.75 20.24 21.88
N ASP A 231 8.59 19.74 23.10
CA ASP A 231 9.37 18.63 23.65
C ASP A 231 8.58 17.32 23.51
N PRO A 232 8.91 16.47 22.52
CA PRO A 232 8.22 15.21 22.31
C PRO A 232 8.51 14.16 23.39
N LEU A 233 9.51 14.36 24.26
CA LEU A 233 9.89 13.41 25.31
C LEU A 233 9.13 13.64 26.62
N ASN A 234 8.65 14.87 26.84
CA ASN A 234 7.86 15.22 28.01
C ASN A 234 6.47 14.56 27.98
N GLY A 235 5.96 14.22 26.78
CA GLY A 235 4.70 13.50 26.59
C GLY A 235 3.43 14.29 26.95
N SER A 236 3.59 15.43 27.64
CA SER A 236 2.57 16.45 27.79
C SER A 236 2.23 17.03 26.41
N SER A 237 0.94 17.15 26.09
CA SER A 237 0.45 17.81 24.88
C SER A 237 0.65 17.09 23.52
N GLU A 238 1.03 15.80 23.50
CA GLU A 238 1.15 15.04 22.24
C GLU A 238 -0.20 14.82 21.52
N ASN A 239 -1.32 14.95 22.25
CA ASN A 239 -2.66 14.97 21.67
C ASN A 239 -2.88 16.18 20.72
N LEU A 240 -2.18 17.31 20.93
CA LEU A 240 -2.31 18.49 20.08
C LEU A 240 -1.75 18.26 18.66
N VAL A 241 -0.70 17.44 18.56
CA VAL A 241 -0.03 17.13 17.29
C VAL A 241 -0.60 15.88 16.60
N GLU A 242 -1.58 15.22 17.22
CA GLU A 242 -2.17 13.99 16.70
C GLU A 242 -2.77 14.16 15.30
N LEU A 243 -3.59 15.19 15.11
CA LEU A 243 -4.20 15.49 13.82
C LEU A 243 -3.16 15.80 12.71
N PRO A 244 -2.22 16.75 12.88
CA PRO A 244 -1.23 17.02 11.84
C PRO A 244 -0.29 15.82 11.60
N ASN A 245 0.05 15.02 12.62
CA ASN A 245 0.80 13.77 12.43
C ASN A 245 0.02 12.76 11.60
N ARG A 246 -1.30 12.60 11.83
CA ARG A 246 -2.17 11.73 11.02
C ARG A 246 -2.27 12.22 9.58
N ILE A 247 -2.30 13.54 9.35
CA ILE A 247 -2.28 14.13 8.00
C ILE A 247 -0.95 13.85 7.30
N LEU A 248 0.17 14.12 7.97
CA LEU A 248 1.51 13.87 7.45
C LEU A 248 1.68 12.40 7.07
N ARG A 249 1.40 11.50 8.00
CA ARG A 249 1.52 10.06 7.78
C ARG A 249 0.69 9.57 6.59
N ASN A 250 -0.59 9.96 6.53
CA ASN A 250 -1.44 9.56 5.41
C ASN A 250 -0.94 10.15 4.08
N THR A 251 -0.44 11.37 4.10
CA THR A 251 0.13 12.03 2.90
C THR A 251 1.39 11.31 2.42
N THR A 252 2.26 10.87 3.33
CA THR A 252 3.44 10.04 3.00
C THR A 252 3.03 8.71 2.37
N GLU A 253 2.11 7.97 3.00
CA GLU A 253 1.62 6.68 2.49
C GLU A 253 0.98 6.84 1.09
N GLN A 254 0.19 7.90 0.88
CA GLN A 254 -0.44 8.19 -0.41
C GLN A 254 0.57 8.67 -1.48
N LEU A 255 1.55 9.49 -1.10
CA LEU A 255 2.58 9.99 -2.01
C LEU A 255 3.44 8.85 -2.55
N ILE A 256 3.80 7.88 -1.69
CA ILE A 256 4.59 6.71 -2.10
C ILE A 256 3.83 5.86 -3.12
N LEU A 257 2.55 5.59 -2.88
CA LEU A 257 1.69 4.86 -3.83
C LEU A 257 1.54 5.63 -5.16
N HIS A 258 1.27 6.94 -5.07
CA HIS A 258 1.13 7.80 -6.25
C HIS A 258 2.42 7.85 -7.07
N ALA A 259 3.56 8.14 -6.44
CA ALA A 259 4.86 8.21 -7.12
C ALA A 259 5.24 6.88 -7.78
N SER A 260 5.09 5.77 -7.06
CA SER A 260 5.40 4.43 -7.59
C SER A 260 4.57 4.13 -8.84
N THR A 261 3.26 4.38 -8.78
CA THR A 261 2.35 4.02 -9.86
C THR A 261 2.49 4.92 -11.09
N VAL A 262 2.68 6.25 -10.92
CA VAL A 262 2.83 7.15 -12.07
C VAL A 262 4.18 7.02 -12.76
N LEU A 263 5.25 6.73 -12.02
CA LEU A 263 6.56 6.40 -12.60
C LEU A 263 6.49 5.12 -13.43
N THR A 264 5.83 4.08 -12.91
CA THR A 264 5.65 2.86 -13.69
C THR A 264 4.75 3.10 -14.91
N LEU A 265 3.64 3.81 -14.74
CA LEU A 265 2.70 4.12 -15.82
C LEU A 265 3.40 4.86 -16.97
N SER A 266 4.23 5.86 -16.69
CA SER A 266 4.91 6.64 -17.74
C SER A 266 5.82 5.82 -18.63
N THR A 267 6.31 4.67 -18.15
CA THR A 267 7.13 3.76 -18.98
C THR A 267 6.31 2.95 -19.99
N PHE A 268 4.98 2.91 -19.83
CA PHE A 268 4.05 2.16 -20.69
C PHE A 268 3.18 3.05 -21.58
N MET A 269 2.99 4.32 -21.21
CA MET A 269 2.14 5.28 -21.95
C MET A 269 2.79 5.77 -23.22
N ASP A 270 2.07 5.85 -24.33
CA ASP A 270 2.51 6.59 -25.52
C ASP A 270 2.63 8.10 -25.27
N GLU A 271 3.28 8.80 -26.20
CA GLU A 271 3.50 10.26 -26.17
C GLU A 271 2.21 11.06 -25.92
N ASN A 272 1.12 10.75 -26.62
CA ASN A 272 -0.12 11.51 -26.51
C ASN A 272 -0.75 11.34 -25.13
N SER A 273 -0.64 10.14 -24.56
CA SER A 273 -1.17 9.81 -23.24
C SER A 273 -0.42 10.52 -22.10
N MET A 274 0.83 10.96 -22.30
CA MET A 274 1.64 11.61 -21.25
C MET A 274 1.03 12.89 -20.67
N ARG A 275 0.09 13.53 -21.37
CA ARG A 275 -0.72 14.65 -20.87
C ARG A 275 -1.46 14.34 -19.57
N ASN A 276 -1.73 13.06 -19.30
CA ASN A 276 -2.42 12.64 -18.08
C ASN A 276 -1.54 12.73 -16.82
N ILE A 277 -0.21 12.75 -16.95
CA ILE A 277 0.71 12.84 -15.80
C ILE A 277 0.52 14.17 -15.03
N PRO A 278 0.58 15.35 -15.68
CA PRO A 278 0.24 16.63 -15.05
C PRO A 278 -1.14 16.61 -14.38
N LEU A 279 -2.15 16.06 -15.06
CA LEU A 279 -3.52 16.00 -14.55
C LEU A 279 -3.60 15.17 -13.27
N LEU A 280 -2.95 14.00 -13.23
CA LEU A 280 -2.86 13.14 -12.05
C LEU A 280 -2.14 13.83 -10.89
N VAL A 281 -1.06 14.56 -11.16
CA VAL A 281 -0.29 15.29 -10.14
C VAL A 281 -1.09 16.46 -9.55
N VAL A 282 -1.71 17.28 -10.39
CA VAL A 282 -2.53 18.41 -9.92
C VAL A 282 -3.73 17.89 -9.12
N LEU A 283 -4.38 16.83 -9.59
CA LEU A 283 -5.48 16.19 -8.87
C LEU A 283 -5.04 15.62 -7.52
N PHE A 284 -3.83 15.03 -7.47
CA PHE A 284 -3.24 14.56 -6.22
C PHE A 284 -3.06 15.71 -5.22
N ILE A 285 -2.48 16.83 -5.65
CA ILE A 285 -2.29 18.03 -4.82
C ILE A 285 -3.63 18.55 -4.30
N LEU A 286 -4.62 18.74 -5.17
CA LEU A 286 -5.96 19.19 -4.79
C LEU A 286 -6.61 18.23 -3.78
N GLY A 287 -6.50 16.92 -4.02
CA GLY A 287 -6.99 15.91 -3.10
C GLY A 287 -6.32 15.97 -1.72
N ARG A 288 -5.01 16.24 -1.65
CA ARG A 288 -4.28 16.41 -0.38
C ARG A 288 -4.66 17.68 0.36
N LEU A 289 -4.87 18.79 -0.35
CA LEU A 289 -5.36 20.04 0.25
C LEU A 289 -6.76 19.85 0.84
N LEU A 290 -7.68 19.28 0.06
CA LEU A 290 -9.05 18.98 0.51
C LEU A 290 -9.05 17.95 1.65
N TYR A 291 -8.12 17.00 1.65
CA TYR A 291 -7.97 16.04 2.74
C TYR A 291 -7.58 16.76 4.03
N ALA A 292 -6.54 17.61 4.00
CA ALA A 292 -6.08 18.33 5.18
C ALA A 292 -7.15 19.30 5.71
N ILE A 293 -7.72 20.14 4.84
CA ILE A 293 -8.79 21.10 5.20
C ILE A 293 -10.01 20.37 5.74
N GLY A 294 -10.46 19.33 5.03
CA GLY A 294 -11.58 18.50 5.43
C GLY A 294 -11.33 17.89 6.81
N PHE A 295 -10.17 17.27 7.03
CA PHE A 295 -9.86 16.62 8.29
C PHE A 295 -9.77 17.61 9.47
N SER A 296 -9.24 18.81 9.24
CA SER A 296 -9.22 19.88 10.26
C SER A 296 -10.61 20.40 10.61
N SER A 297 -11.58 20.34 9.69
CA SER A 297 -12.96 20.78 9.96
C SER A 297 -13.78 19.73 10.71
N ALA A 298 -13.73 18.48 10.26
CA ALA A 298 -14.41 17.36 10.90
C ALA A 298 -13.76 16.04 10.45
N PRO A 299 -13.66 15.03 11.33
CA PRO A 299 -13.07 13.73 11.01
C PRO A 299 -13.63 13.06 9.75
N MET A 300 -14.93 13.25 9.47
CA MET A 300 -15.62 12.64 8.32
C MET A 300 -15.45 13.42 7.01
N ASN A 301 -15.05 14.69 7.05
CA ASN A 301 -14.91 15.51 5.84
C ASN A 301 -13.62 15.19 5.07
N ARG A 302 -12.68 14.47 5.69
CA ARG A 302 -11.44 13.99 5.04
C ARG A 302 -11.69 12.96 3.93
N ALA A 303 -12.83 12.27 3.95
CA ALA A 303 -13.13 11.20 3.00
C ALA A 303 -13.18 11.69 1.54
N LEU A 304 -13.61 12.94 1.31
CA LEU A 304 -13.61 13.59 0.00
C LEU A 304 -12.19 13.67 -0.57
N GLY A 305 -11.29 14.38 0.10
CA GLY A 305 -9.89 14.50 -0.35
C GLY A 305 -9.14 13.16 -0.38
N PHE A 306 -9.47 12.24 0.53
CA PHE A 306 -8.96 10.88 0.49
C PHE A 306 -9.37 10.16 -0.80
N SER A 307 -10.67 10.15 -1.13
CA SER A 307 -11.18 9.50 -2.33
C SER A 307 -10.65 10.14 -3.62
N MET A 308 -10.34 11.43 -3.59
CA MET A 308 -9.82 12.18 -4.74
C MET A 308 -8.40 11.76 -5.13
N THR A 309 -7.60 11.28 -4.19
CA THR A 309 -6.28 10.71 -4.48
C THR A 309 -6.33 9.19 -4.63
N PHE A 310 -7.17 8.54 -3.84
CA PHE A 310 -7.28 7.07 -3.81
C PHE A 310 -7.78 6.51 -5.14
N TRP A 311 -8.86 7.06 -5.70
CA TRP A 311 -9.45 6.52 -6.93
C TRP A 311 -8.55 6.64 -8.16
N PRO A 312 -7.94 7.80 -8.46
CA PRO A 312 -7.01 7.90 -9.59
C PRO A 312 -5.79 7.01 -9.40
N THR A 313 -5.26 6.91 -8.18
CA THR A 313 -4.13 6.02 -7.87
C THR A 313 -4.52 4.56 -8.16
N MET A 314 -5.69 4.11 -7.68
CA MET A 314 -6.19 2.77 -7.95
C MET A 314 -6.37 2.50 -9.46
N ALA A 315 -6.93 3.45 -10.19
CA ALA A 315 -7.11 3.34 -11.63
C ALA A 315 -5.75 3.19 -12.35
N THR A 316 -4.72 3.91 -11.92
CA THR A 316 -3.35 3.76 -12.44
C THR A 316 -2.77 2.39 -12.13
N TYR A 317 -2.92 1.88 -10.91
CA TYR A 317 -2.49 0.51 -10.55
C TYR A 317 -3.14 -0.54 -11.44
N ILE A 318 -4.45 -0.45 -11.65
CA ILE A 318 -5.20 -1.36 -12.52
C ILE A 318 -4.69 -1.27 -13.96
N SER A 319 -4.46 -0.06 -14.46
CA SER A 319 -3.96 0.18 -15.82
C SER A 319 -2.56 -0.41 -16.03
N VAL A 320 -1.65 -0.18 -15.07
CA VAL A 320 -0.29 -0.74 -15.09
C VAL A 320 -0.33 -2.27 -15.03
N ALA A 321 -1.14 -2.85 -14.15
CA ALA A 321 -1.29 -4.30 -14.04
C ALA A 321 -1.82 -4.91 -15.34
N HIS A 322 -2.85 -4.30 -15.93
CA HIS A 322 -3.44 -4.72 -17.19
C HIS A 322 -2.41 -4.72 -18.33
N THR A 323 -1.68 -3.61 -18.51
CA THR A 323 -0.65 -3.52 -19.56
C THR A 323 0.50 -4.51 -19.34
N SER A 324 0.91 -4.72 -18.09
CA SER A 324 1.93 -5.72 -17.75
C SER A 324 1.48 -7.14 -18.11
N CYS A 325 0.22 -7.49 -17.84
CA CYS A 325 -0.35 -8.79 -18.21
C CYS A 325 -0.41 -8.99 -19.73
N ILE A 326 -0.76 -7.94 -20.51
CA ILE A 326 -0.78 -8.02 -21.98
C ILE A 326 0.61 -8.31 -22.52
N ILE A 327 1.63 -7.57 -22.06
CA ILE A 327 3.02 -7.75 -22.52
C ILE A 327 3.52 -9.17 -22.22
N MET A 328 3.22 -9.71 -21.03
CA MET A 328 3.54 -11.10 -20.68
C MET A 328 2.82 -12.11 -21.59
N SER A 329 1.55 -11.85 -21.93
CA SER A 329 0.73 -12.73 -22.78
C SER A 329 1.23 -12.77 -24.23
N ASP A 330 1.62 -11.62 -24.78
CA ASP A 330 2.09 -11.53 -26.17
C ASP A 330 3.49 -12.11 -26.35
N LYS A 331 4.41 -11.91 -25.40
CA LYS A 331 5.70 -12.63 -25.41
C LYS A 331 5.53 -14.15 -25.28
N LYS A 332 4.53 -14.61 -24.51
CA LYS A 332 4.20 -16.04 -24.43
C LYS A 332 3.66 -16.59 -25.76
N LYS A 333 2.94 -15.80 -26.55
CA LYS A 333 2.47 -16.19 -27.90
C LYS A 333 3.61 -16.22 -28.92
N SER A 334 4.54 -15.28 -28.89
CA SER A 334 5.71 -15.30 -29.78
C SER A 334 6.63 -16.49 -29.48
N ILE A 335 6.78 -16.85 -28.21
CA ILE A 335 7.56 -18.02 -27.76
C ILE A 335 6.81 -19.35 -27.97
N LYS A 336 5.47 -19.34 -28.10
CA LYS A 336 4.67 -20.53 -28.42
C LYS A 336 4.67 -20.92 -29.90
N LYS A 337 5.20 -20.08 -30.80
CA LYS A 337 5.32 -20.43 -32.23
C LYS A 337 6.32 -21.54 -32.60
N PRO A 338 7.06 -22.19 -31.66
CA PRO A 338 7.74 -23.45 -31.96
C PRO A 338 7.36 -24.65 -31.08
N PHE A 339 6.39 -24.60 -30.16
CA PHE A 339 6.05 -25.80 -29.36
C PHE A 339 4.55 -25.90 -29.03
N GLU A 340 3.79 -26.43 -30.00
CA GLU A 340 2.54 -27.12 -29.70
C GLU A 340 2.88 -28.49 -29.08
N GLU A 341 2.92 -28.57 -27.75
CA GLU A 341 2.38 -29.72 -27.02
C GLU A 341 2.35 -29.42 -25.51
N ASN A 342 1.32 -29.93 -24.83
CA ASN A 342 1.04 -29.80 -23.39
C ASN A 342 0.37 -28.51 -22.88
N LYS A 343 -0.80 -28.21 -23.45
CA LYS A 343 -1.84 -27.33 -22.85
C LYS A 343 -2.29 -27.75 -21.43
N SER A 344 -2.10 -29.01 -21.01
CA SER A 344 -2.71 -29.52 -19.76
C SER A 344 -1.95 -29.19 -18.47
N LEU A 345 -0.64 -28.91 -18.55
CA LEU A 345 0.19 -28.62 -17.37
C LEU A 345 0.15 -27.12 -16.98
N ALA A 346 0.05 -26.24 -17.97
CA ALA A 346 0.04 -24.78 -17.76
C ALA A 346 -1.25 -24.27 -17.10
N ASN A 347 -2.40 -24.87 -17.42
CA ASN A 347 -3.66 -24.55 -16.73
C ASN A 347 -3.67 -25.09 -15.29
N LYS A 348 -3.02 -26.24 -15.04
CA LYS A 348 -2.85 -26.78 -13.68
C LYS A 348 -1.94 -25.90 -12.82
N GLN A 349 -0.92 -25.26 -13.39
CA GLN A 349 -0.01 -24.37 -12.67
C GLN A 349 -0.63 -23.02 -12.31
N ILE A 350 -1.39 -22.39 -13.21
CA ILE A 350 -2.10 -21.12 -12.92
C ILE A 350 -3.19 -21.36 -11.87
N VAL A 351 -3.94 -22.46 -12.00
CA VAL A 351 -4.93 -22.86 -10.99
C VAL A 351 -4.24 -23.23 -9.67
N ALA A 352 -3.08 -23.86 -9.67
CA ALA A 352 -2.31 -24.14 -8.45
C ALA A 352 -1.80 -22.86 -7.77
N THR A 353 -1.35 -21.85 -8.51
CA THR A 353 -0.95 -20.54 -7.93
C THR A 353 -2.15 -19.80 -7.32
N ILE A 354 -3.32 -19.87 -7.96
CA ILE A 354 -4.55 -19.27 -7.43
C ILE A 354 -5.06 -20.04 -6.19
N VAL A 355 -5.09 -21.37 -6.25
CA VAL A 355 -5.49 -22.26 -5.15
C VAL A 355 -4.52 -22.15 -3.97
N PHE A 356 -3.21 -22.04 -4.22
CA PHE A 356 -2.17 -21.87 -3.21
C PHE A 356 -2.25 -20.51 -2.52
N ASN A 357 -2.45 -19.43 -3.27
CA ASN A 357 -2.74 -18.12 -2.69
C ASN A 357 -4.01 -18.20 -1.83
N VAL A 358 -5.08 -18.90 -2.27
CA VAL A 358 -6.29 -19.08 -1.46
C VAL A 358 -6.04 -19.91 -0.19
N LEU A 359 -5.20 -20.95 -0.23
CA LEU A 359 -4.90 -21.85 0.91
C LEU A 359 -3.94 -21.25 1.94
N PHE A 360 -2.87 -20.57 1.52
CA PHE A 360 -1.97 -19.82 2.41
C PHE A 360 -2.75 -18.78 3.23
N LEU A 361 -3.74 -18.20 2.56
CA LEU A 361 -4.63 -17.21 3.14
C LEU A 361 -5.68 -17.78 4.09
N LEU A 362 -6.03 -19.07 3.98
CA LEU A 362 -6.90 -19.76 4.93
C LEU A 362 -6.12 -20.17 6.19
N TRP A 363 -4.83 -20.49 6.06
CA TRP A 363 -3.94 -20.81 7.18
C TRP A 363 -3.82 -19.61 8.14
N GLU A 364 -3.51 -18.43 7.63
CA GLU A 364 -3.26 -17.23 8.44
C GLU A 364 -4.48 -16.79 9.28
N ILE A 365 -5.69 -17.04 8.76
CA ILE A 365 -6.98 -16.82 9.45
C ILE A 365 -7.15 -17.76 10.65
N THR A 366 -6.68 -19.00 10.55
CA THR A 366 -6.84 -20.00 11.64
C THR A 366 -5.80 -19.86 12.76
N GLY A 367 -4.67 -19.20 12.49
CA GLY A 367 -3.59 -18.97 13.48
C GLY A 367 -3.79 -17.76 14.40
N THR A 368 -4.74 -16.87 14.09
CA THR A 368 -4.99 -15.61 14.83
C THR A 368 -6.35 -15.56 15.55
N ASN A 369 -6.95 -16.72 15.86
CA ASN A 369 -8.03 -16.78 16.85
C ASN A 369 -7.46 -16.57 18.27
N ARG A 370 -7.13 -15.32 18.62
CA ARG A 370 -7.08 -14.90 20.02
C ARG A 370 -8.52 -14.66 20.47
N HIS A 371 -9.08 -15.60 21.21
CA HIS A 371 -10.10 -15.24 22.19
C HIS A 371 -9.42 -14.36 23.25
N VAL A 372 -9.60 -13.04 23.15
CA VAL A 372 -9.48 -12.16 24.32
C VAL A 372 -10.73 -12.42 25.14
N THR A 373 -10.67 -13.41 26.03
CA THR A 373 -11.63 -13.51 27.13
C THR A 373 -11.33 -12.38 28.09
N THR A 374 -12.21 -11.40 28.13
CA THR A 374 -12.33 -10.39 29.18
C THR A 374 -12.37 -11.10 30.54
N ASN A 375 -11.28 -11.09 31.31
CA ASN A 375 -11.31 -11.44 32.74
C ASN A 375 -10.18 -10.86 33.60
N ASP A 376 -9.34 -9.95 33.09
CA ASP A 376 -8.28 -9.31 33.88
C ASP A 376 -8.62 -7.88 34.35
N THR A 377 -9.88 -7.64 34.72
CA THR A 377 -10.27 -6.49 35.56
C THR A 377 -10.30 -6.94 37.02
N ASN A 378 -9.13 -7.13 37.65
CA ASN A 378 -8.92 -7.06 39.11
C ASN A 378 -7.47 -7.42 39.48
N ARG A 379 -6.53 -6.55 39.13
CA ARG A 379 -5.30 -6.40 39.93
C ARG A 379 -5.05 -4.93 40.16
N SER A 380 -5.44 -4.49 41.35
CA SER A 380 -4.95 -3.28 42.00
C SER A 380 -3.42 -3.30 42.00
N PHE A 381 -2.82 -2.34 41.31
CA PHE A 381 -1.42 -2.00 41.52
C PHE A 381 -1.36 -1.02 42.70
N ASP A 382 -1.09 -1.56 43.88
CA ASP A 382 -0.53 -0.77 44.99
C ASP A 382 0.91 -0.43 44.62
N ILE A 383 1.19 0.87 44.47
CA ILE A 383 2.53 1.41 44.36
C ILE A 383 2.78 2.15 45.68
N HIS A 384 3.61 1.57 46.54
CA HIS A 384 4.21 2.30 47.65
C HIS A 384 5.36 3.16 47.10
N TYR A 385 5.35 4.41 47.57
CA TYR A 385 6.20 5.56 47.24
C TYR A 385 7.68 5.29 46.99
#